data_AF-D7V0F3-F1
#
_entry.id   AF-D7V0F3-F1
#
_cell.length_a   1.000
_cell.length_b   1.000
_cell.length_c   1.000
_cell.angle_alpha   90.00
_cell.angle_beta   90.00
_cell.angle_gamma   90.00
#
_symmetry.space_group_name_H-M   'P 1'
#
loop_
_entity.id
_entity.type
_entity.pdbx_description
1 polymer ?
#
loop_
_entity_poly.entity_id
_entity_poly.type
_entity_poly.pdbx_seq_one_letter_code
_entity_poly.pdbx_strand_id
1 'polypeptide(L)'
;MNHISAMQLSSANAFHPTSQEKVGAVKPNDLYARQLDQKSAKKDSTTIEIQKLLDHINDKKTAVEIDTTVDNVMAYKDAVKGFLNYYVDNVMHYDSTTNRHPKYGYQQKMTVINGATDKADALNDVMNLIDTKSGHLDMLNRIGEISGMILNIVL
;
A
#
# COMPACT_ATOMS: atom_id res chain seq x y z
N MET A 1 7.19 -90.48 3.43
CA MET A 1 7.87 -90.36 2.12
C MET A 1 6.86 -89.82 1.13
N ASN A 2 7.07 -88.62 0.59
CA ASN A 2 6.75 -88.28 -0.79
C ASN A 2 7.33 -86.92 -1.17
N HIS A 3 7.74 -86.86 -2.43
CA HIS A 3 8.65 -85.93 -3.10
C HIS A 3 7.92 -84.67 -3.62
N ILE A 4 8.53 -83.49 -3.48
CA ILE A 4 9.14 -82.60 -4.52
C ILE A 4 8.16 -81.80 -5.42
N SER A 5 8.31 -80.46 -5.28
CA SER A 5 8.22 -79.29 -6.20
C SER A 5 7.40 -79.31 -7.50
N ALA A 6 6.64 -78.22 -7.77
CA ALA A 6 7.13 -77.03 -8.52
C ALA A 6 6.03 -75.95 -8.72
N MET A 7 6.42 -74.68 -8.58
CA MET A 7 6.08 -73.45 -9.35
C MET A 7 4.90 -73.50 -10.36
N GLN A 8 4.01 -72.50 -10.55
CA GLN A 8 4.25 -71.05 -10.66
C GLN A 8 2.91 -70.25 -10.79
N LEU A 9 2.84 -69.10 -10.12
CA LEU A 9 2.31 -67.75 -10.48
C LEU A 9 1.06 -67.54 -11.36
N SER A 10 0.11 -66.73 -10.84
CA SER A 10 -0.27 -65.37 -11.33
C SER A 10 -1.64 -64.93 -10.70
N SER A 11 -1.69 -64.03 -9.70
CA SER A 11 -1.91 -62.55 -9.78
C SER A 11 -3.27 -62.13 -10.37
N ALA A 12 -4.05 -61.17 -9.88
CA ALA A 12 -4.06 -60.31 -8.70
C ALA A 12 -5.47 -59.68 -8.62
N ASN A 13 -5.96 -59.41 -7.40
CA ASN A 13 -7.26 -58.78 -7.15
C ASN A 13 -7.36 -57.37 -7.77
N ALA A 14 -8.53 -57.08 -8.33
CA ALA A 14 -8.90 -55.81 -8.91
C ALA A 14 -8.87 -54.68 -7.87
N PHE A 15 -8.07 -53.64 -8.13
CA PHE A 15 -8.13 -52.34 -7.47
C PHE A 15 -8.81 -51.37 -8.44
N HIS A 16 -9.94 -50.78 -8.04
CA HIS A 16 -10.56 -49.65 -8.74
C HIS A 16 -9.91 -48.35 -8.26
N PRO A 17 -9.29 -47.54 -9.12
CA PRO A 17 -8.96 -46.17 -8.77
C PRO A 17 -10.18 -45.27 -9.02
N THR A 18 -10.74 -44.71 -7.97
CA THR A 18 -11.71 -43.62 -8.01
C THR A 18 -11.04 -42.34 -8.50
N SER A 19 -11.65 -41.74 -9.52
CA SER A 19 -11.60 -40.32 -9.92
C SER A 19 -10.21 -39.65 -9.98
N GLN A 20 -9.57 -39.74 -11.14
CA GLN A 20 -8.67 -38.68 -11.58
C GLN A 20 -9.45 -37.37 -11.72
N GLU A 21 -9.20 -36.43 -10.80
CA GLU A 21 -9.62 -35.05 -10.94
C GLU A 21 -8.95 -34.49 -12.21
N LYS A 22 -9.73 -34.34 -13.28
CA LYS A 22 -9.25 -33.69 -14.50
C LYS A 22 -8.94 -32.24 -14.14
N VAL A 23 -7.66 -31.90 -14.03
CA VAL A 23 -7.19 -30.51 -14.05
C VAL A 23 -7.60 -29.93 -15.39
N GLY A 24 -8.80 -29.34 -15.44
CA GLY A 24 -9.35 -28.73 -16.64
C GLY A 24 -8.46 -27.58 -17.07
N ALA A 25 -8.04 -27.58 -18.33
CA ALA A 25 -7.31 -26.48 -18.94
C ALA A 25 -8.10 -25.18 -18.72
N VAL A 26 -7.51 -24.23 -17.98
CA VAL A 26 -8.10 -22.92 -17.71
C VAL A 26 -8.28 -22.21 -19.05
N LYS A 27 -9.51 -21.86 -19.39
CA LYS A 27 -9.80 -21.22 -20.69
C LYS A 27 -9.21 -19.80 -20.69
N PRO A 28 -8.72 -19.29 -21.84
CA PRO A 28 -8.14 -17.94 -21.92
C PRO A 28 -9.05 -16.82 -21.39
N ASN A 29 -10.37 -16.96 -21.57
CA ASN A 29 -11.35 -16.00 -21.03
C ASN A 29 -11.42 -16.01 -19.49
N ASP A 30 -11.17 -17.16 -18.86
CA ASP A 30 -11.14 -17.28 -17.40
C ASP A 30 -9.87 -16.62 -16.83
N LEU A 31 -8.76 -16.68 -17.55
CA LEU A 31 -7.51 -15.98 -17.18
C LEU A 31 -7.68 -14.47 -17.26
N TYR A 32 -8.30 -13.97 -18.33
CA TYR A 32 -8.56 -12.54 -18.49
C TYR A 32 -9.54 -12.01 -17.44
N ALA A 33 -10.65 -12.72 -17.20
CA ALA A 33 -11.61 -12.36 -16.15
C ALA A 33 -10.96 -12.34 -14.76
N ARG A 34 -10.17 -13.37 -14.40
CA ARG A 34 -9.41 -13.39 -13.14
C ARG A 34 -8.42 -12.24 -13.01
N GLN A 35 -7.78 -11.84 -14.12
CA GLN A 35 -6.83 -10.73 -14.12
C GLN A 35 -7.54 -9.38 -13.92
N LEU A 36 -8.75 -9.22 -14.46
CA LEU A 36 -9.60 -8.05 -14.21
C LEU A 36 -10.08 -8.02 -12.75
N ASP A 37 -10.55 -9.15 -12.22
CA ASP A 37 -11.00 -9.28 -10.83
C ASP A 37 -9.88 -9.01 -9.83
N GLN A 38 -8.65 -9.47 -10.13
CA GLN A 38 -7.48 -9.14 -9.31
C GLN A 38 -7.11 -7.66 -9.38
N LYS A 39 -7.23 -7.02 -10.55
CA LYS A 39 -6.98 -5.58 -10.71
C LYS A 39 -8.01 -4.74 -9.97
N SER A 40 -9.29 -5.09 -10.02
CA SER A 40 -10.35 -4.38 -9.27
C SER A 40 -10.17 -4.56 -7.77
N ALA A 41 -9.97 -5.80 -7.29
CA ALA A 41 -9.72 -6.06 -5.87
C ALA A 41 -8.48 -5.33 -5.33
N LYS A 42 -7.39 -5.27 -6.11
CA LYS A 42 -6.19 -4.50 -5.74
C LYS A 42 -6.49 -3.00 -5.66
N LYS A 43 -7.24 -2.45 -6.62
CA LYS A 43 -7.63 -1.04 -6.63
C LYS A 43 -8.45 -0.67 -5.40
N ASP A 44 -9.45 -1.48 -5.07
CA ASP A 44 -10.31 -1.26 -3.90
C ASP A 44 -9.50 -1.33 -2.59
N SER A 45 -8.58 -2.30 -2.48
CA SER A 45 -7.66 -2.40 -1.35
C SER A 45 -6.75 -1.18 -1.21
N THR A 46 -6.19 -0.67 -2.32
CA THR A 46 -5.33 0.51 -2.30
C THR A 46 -6.10 1.75 -1.85
N THR A 47 -7.33 1.95 -2.32
CA THR A 47 -8.18 3.09 -1.91
C THR A 47 -8.51 3.03 -0.42
N ILE A 48 -8.88 1.85 0.11
CA ILE A 48 -9.15 1.67 1.54
C ILE A 48 -7.92 2.02 2.38
N GLU A 49 -6.74 1.59 1.96
CA GLU A 49 -5.50 1.84 2.72
C GLU A 49 -5.09 3.31 2.67
N ILE A 50 -5.25 3.99 1.53
CA ILE A 50 -5.08 5.44 1.42
C ILE A 50 -5.98 6.15 2.43
N GLN A 51 -7.27 5.79 2.49
CA GLN A 51 -8.20 6.44 3.42
C GLN A 51 -7.77 6.28 4.87
N LYS A 52 -7.37 5.07 5.29
CA LYS A 52 -6.88 4.83 6.66
C LYS A 52 -5.65 5.67 7.00
N LEU A 53 -4.71 5.80 6.05
CA LEU A 53 -3.51 6.61 6.25
C LEU A 53 -3.85 8.10 6.37
N LEU A 54 -4.80 8.59 5.58
CA LEU A 54 -5.31 9.97 5.68
C LEU A 54 -6.02 10.21 7.02
N ASP A 55 -6.87 9.28 7.45
CA ASP A 55 -7.55 9.36 8.75
C ASP A 55 -6.52 9.38 9.89
N HIS A 56 -5.51 8.51 9.83
CA HIS A 56 -4.43 8.49 10.80
C HIS A 56 -3.65 9.81 10.85
N ILE A 57 -3.33 10.42 9.70
CA ILE A 57 -2.72 11.75 9.64
C ILE A 57 -3.61 12.80 10.28
N ASN A 58 -4.91 12.77 9.99
CA ASN A 58 -5.86 13.73 10.55
C ASN A 58 -5.97 13.59 12.07
N ASP A 59 -5.98 12.37 12.60
CA ASP A 59 -5.97 12.12 14.04
C ASP A 59 -4.71 12.72 14.70
N LYS A 60 -3.53 12.53 14.10
CA LYS A 60 -2.28 13.12 14.62
C LYS A 60 -2.25 14.64 14.49
N LYS A 61 -2.81 15.18 13.41
CA LYS A 61 -2.99 16.62 13.23
C LYS A 61 -3.83 17.19 14.36
N THR A 62 -5.00 16.60 14.63
CA THR A 62 -5.89 17.04 15.70
C THR A 62 -5.21 16.94 17.07
N ALA A 63 -4.39 15.91 17.32
CA ALA A 63 -3.61 15.83 18.54
C ALA A 63 -2.64 17.02 18.71
N VAL A 64 -1.98 17.45 17.63
CA VAL A 64 -1.11 18.66 17.67
C VAL A 64 -1.92 19.94 17.87
N GLU A 65 -3.08 20.07 17.22
CA GLU A 65 -3.95 21.25 17.36
C GLU A 65 -4.53 21.40 18.78
N ILE A 66 -4.80 20.28 19.47
CA ILE A 66 -5.24 20.26 20.86
C ILE A 66 -4.07 20.57 21.81
N ASP A 67 -2.94 19.90 21.59
CA ASP A 67 -1.75 20.03 22.43
C ASP A 67 -0.47 19.90 21.59
N THR A 68 0.18 21.03 21.34
CA THR A 68 1.36 21.09 20.49
C THR A 68 2.60 20.75 21.29
N THR A 69 2.81 19.46 21.52
CA THR A 69 4.00 18.89 22.14
C THR A 69 4.94 18.31 21.10
N VAL A 70 6.23 18.15 21.46
CA VAL A 70 7.23 17.51 20.59
C VAL A 70 6.76 16.12 20.15
N ASP A 71 6.22 15.33 21.09
CA ASP A 71 5.75 13.97 20.81
C ASP A 71 4.61 13.95 19.78
N ASN A 72 3.62 14.85 19.93
CA ASN A 72 2.51 14.94 18.99
C ASN A 72 2.97 15.37 17.60
N VAL A 73 3.90 16.34 17.52
CA VAL A 73 4.46 16.79 16.24
C VAL A 73 5.27 15.68 15.56
N MET A 74 6.08 14.93 16.32
CA MET A 74 6.82 13.79 15.80
C MET A 74 5.88 12.70 15.29
N ALA A 75 4.82 12.38 16.03
CA ALA A 75 3.82 11.41 15.59
C ALA A 75 3.10 11.84 14.30
N TYR A 76 2.78 13.14 14.17
CA TYR A 76 2.23 13.69 12.93
C TYR A 76 3.22 13.56 11.77
N LYS A 77 4.48 13.98 11.98
CA LYS A 77 5.55 13.86 10.99
C LYS A 77 5.70 12.43 10.48
N ASP A 78 5.76 11.46 11.38
CA ASP A 78 5.92 10.04 11.02
C ASP A 78 4.72 9.51 10.24
N ALA A 79 3.49 9.90 10.62
CA ALA A 79 2.28 9.55 9.88
C ALA A 79 2.31 10.11 8.44
N VAL A 80 2.74 11.37 8.27
CA VAL A 80 2.90 11.99 6.95
C VAL A 80 3.94 11.25 6.12
N LYS A 81 5.13 10.98 6.66
CA LYS A 81 6.19 10.27 5.92
C LYS A 81 5.75 8.85 5.55
N GLY A 82 5.05 8.16 6.44
CA GLY A 82 4.47 6.84 6.18
C GLY A 82 3.50 6.85 5.01
N PHE A 83 2.59 7.83 4.97
CA PHE A 83 1.68 8.02 3.84
C PHE A 83 2.41 8.32 2.53
N LEU A 84 3.34 9.26 2.52
CA LEU A 84 4.06 9.66 1.31
C LEU A 84 4.84 8.50 0.71
N ASN A 85 5.54 7.72 1.55
CA ASN A 85 6.25 6.52 1.12
C ASN A 85 5.29 5.48 0.55
N TYR A 86 4.20 5.18 1.25
CA TYR A 86 3.19 4.25 0.76
C TYR A 86 2.62 4.69 -0.59
N TYR A 87 2.31 5.98 -0.75
CA TYR A 87 1.74 6.53 -1.98
C TYR A 87 2.72 6.39 -3.16
N VAL A 88 4.00 6.67 -2.94
CA VAL A 88 5.04 6.47 -3.96
C VAL A 88 5.15 4.99 -4.35
N ASP A 89 5.20 4.09 -3.38
CA ASP A 89 5.46 2.68 -3.64
C ASP A 89 4.26 1.95 -4.28
N ASN A 90 3.03 2.36 -3.94
CA ASN A 90 1.82 1.59 -4.25
C ASN A 90 0.86 2.29 -5.20
N VAL A 91 0.95 3.61 -5.36
CA VAL A 91 0.01 4.41 -6.18
C VAL A 91 0.71 5.06 -7.36
N MET A 92 1.92 5.58 -7.15
CA MET A 92 2.72 6.19 -8.20
C MET A 92 3.32 5.13 -9.13
N HIS A 93 2.50 4.65 -10.07
CA HIS A 93 2.98 3.80 -11.16
C HIS A 93 3.19 4.62 -12.43
N TYR A 94 4.40 4.55 -12.98
CA TYR A 94 4.68 5.12 -14.30
C TYR A 94 4.11 4.18 -15.37
N ASP A 95 2.94 4.50 -15.90
CA ASP A 95 2.39 3.80 -17.06
C ASP A 95 2.56 4.67 -18.32
N SER A 96 3.47 4.25 -19.20
CA SER A 96 3.76 4.94 -20.46
C SER A 96 2.68 4.73 -21.53
N THR A 97 1.72 3.84 -21.32
CA THR A 97 0.79 3.37 -22.36
C THR A 97 -0.61 4.00 -22.29
N THR A 98 -1.03 4.49 -21.13
CA THR A 98 -2.41 5.00 -20.90
C THR A 98 -2.55 6.51 -20.86
N ASN A 99 -1.46 7.26 -20.68
CA ASN A 99 -1.51 8.73 -20.59
C ASN A 99 -1.00 9.40 -21.87
N ARG A 100 -1.74 10.40 -22.40
CA ARG A 100 -1.28 11.22 -23.54
C ARG A 100 0.00 12.01 -23.22
N HIS A 101 0.24 12.34 -21.95
CA HIS A 101 1.47 12.95 -21.43
C HIS A 101 1.88 12.35 -20.07
N PRO A 102 2.32 11.07 -20.02
CA PRO A 102 2.56 10.34 -18.77
C PRO A 102 3.60 11.00 -17.87
N LYS A 103 4.60 11.64 -18.49
CA LYS A 103 5.72 12.28 -17.81
C LYS A 103 5.30 13.50 -17.00
N TYR A 104 4.33 14.29 -17.47
CA TYR A 104 3.97 15.56 -16.83
C TYR A 104 3.17 15.36 -15.54
N GLY A 105 2.15 14.48 -15.56
CA GLY A 105 1.35 14.19 -14.37
C GLY A 105 2.15 13.51 -13.25
N TYR A 106 3.01 12.55 -13.62
CA TYR A 106 3.91 11.90 -12.66
C TYR A 106 4.91 12.90 -12.07
N GLN A 107 5.58 13.70 -12.89
CA GLN A 107 6.55 14.71 -12.41
C GLN A 107 5.89 15.74 -11.50
N GLN A 108 4.69 16.22 -11.85
CA GLN A 108 3.96 17.18 -11.02
C GLN A 108 3.61 16.60 -9.65
N LYS A 109 3.06 15.38 -9.60
CA LYS A 109 2.75 14.71 -8.31
C LYS A 109 4.03 14.44 -7.51
N MET A 110 5.11 14.02 -8.15
CA MET A 110 6.40 13.80 -7.46
C MET A 110 6.98 15.10 -6.87
N THR A 111 6.85 16.23 -7.57
CA THR A 111 7.25 17.54 -7.03
C THR A 111 6.48 17.90 -5.77
N VAL A 112 5.15 17.65 -5.75
CA VAL A 112 4.34 17.90 -4.55
C VAL A 112 4.74 16.95 -3.42
N ILE A 113 4.95 15.66 -3.70
CA ILE A 113 5.41 14.67 -2.72
C ILE A 113 6.74 15.10 -2.09
N ASN A 114 7.73 15.47 -2.92
CA ASN A 114 9.04 15.90 -2.42
C ASN A 114 8.91 17.16 -1.56
N GLY A 115 8.12 18.15 -2.00
CA GLY A 115 7.90 19.36 -1.20
C GLY A 115 7.18 19.09 0.13
N ALA A 116 6.25 18.11 0.17
CA ALA A 116 5.59 17.69 1.39
C ALA A 116 6.57 16.98 2.35
N THR A 117 7.44 16.13 1.82
CA THR A 117 8.52 15.47 2.58
C THR A 117 9.48 16.50 3.17
N ASP A 118 9.95 17.46 2.36
CA ASP A 118 10.88 18.49 2.81
C ASP A 118 10.27 19.35 3.93
N LYS A 119 8.99 19.73 3.79
CA LYS A 119 8.28 20.48 4.84
C LYS A 119 8.07 19.65 6.12
N ALA A 120 7.77 18.36 5.99
CA ALA A 120 7.66 17.47 7.14
C ALA A 120 9.00 17.33 7.88
N ASP A 121 10.12 17.29 7.16
CA ASP A 121 11.45 17.26 7.76
C ASP A 121 11.83 18.60 8.42
N ALA A 122 11.41 19.73 7.83
CA ALA A 122 11.58 21.07 8.40
C ALA A 122 10.76 21.32 9.68
N LEU A 123 9.86 20.42 10.10
CA LEU A 123 9.24 20.51 11.43
C LEU A 123 10.26 20.38 12.56
N ASN A 124 11.40 19.71 12.31
CA ASN A 124 12.49 19.61 13.28
C ASN A 124 13.06 20.99 13.65
N ASP A 125 13.08 21.93 12.70
CA ASP A 125 13.69 23.25 12.89
C ASP A 125 12.91 24.11 13.90
N VAL A 126 11.60 23.90 13.97
CA VAL A 126 10.67 24.65 14.83
C VAL A 126 10.32 23.92 16.12
N MET A 127 10.61 22.62 16.24
CA MET A 127 10.39 21.87 17.49
C MET A 127 11.10 22.50 18.68
N ASN A 128 12.30 23.05 18.51
CA ASN A 128 13.05 23.69 19.59
C ASN A 128 12.40 24.98 20.09
N LEU A 129 11.44 25.54 19.36
CA LEU A 129 10.75 26.79 19.69
C LEU A 129 9.30 26.55 20.12
N ILE A 130 8.89 25.29 20.26
CA ILE A 130 7.49 24.91 20.48
C ILE A 130 6.89 25.49 21.77
N ASP A 131 7.72 25.67 22.80
CA ASP A 131 7.32 26.26 24.09
C ASP A 131 7.10 27.79 24.01
N THR A 132 7.44 28.40 22.87
CA THR A 132 7.20 29.83 22.62
C THR A 132 5.88 30.01 21.87
N LYS A 133 5.14 31.09 22.17
CA LYS A 133 3.90 31.42 21.45
C LYS A 133 4.10 31.53 19.93
N SER A 134 5.23 32.09 19.51
CA SER A 134 5.60 32.21 18.10
C SER A 134 5.89 30.85 17.45
N GLY A 135 6.63 29.98 18.12
CA GLY A 135 6.95 28.65 17.59
C GLY A 135 5.72 27.74 17.55
N HIS A 136 4.82 27.85 18.53
CA HIS A 136 3.53 27.16 18.52
C HIS A 136 2.69 27.54 17.29
N LEU A 137 2.53 28.84 17.00
CA LEU A 137 1.80 29.29 15.81
C LEU A 137 2.49 28.89 14.50
N ASP A 138 3.82 28.98 14.42
CA ASP A 138 4.55 28.56 13.22
C ASP A 138 4.41 27.05 12.98
N MET A 139 4.41 26.25 14.05
CA MET A 139 4.17 24.80 13.99
C MET A 139 2.79 24.49 13.38
N LEU A 140 1.73 25.11 13.90
CA LEU A 140 0.36 24.89 13.41
C LEU A 140 0.21 25.30 11.93
N ASN A 141 0.82 26.43 11.53
CA ASN A 141 0.80 26.88 10.14
C ASN A 141 1.48 25.87 9.22
N ARG A 142 2.66 25.37 9.58
CA ARG A 142 3.40 24.36 8.79
C ARG A 142 2.62 23.05 8.65
N ILE A 143 1.98 22.60 9.73
CA ILE A 143 1.10 21.42 9.71
C ILE A 143 -0.10 21.65 8.78
N GLY A 144 -0.69 22.84 8.79
CA GLY A 144 -1.75 23.22 7.86
C GLY A 144 -1.30 23.17 6.40
N GLU A 145 -0.12 23.71 6.10
CA GLU A 145 0.48 23.66 4.76
C GLU A 145 0.74 22.23 4.28
N ILE A 146 1.36 21.40 5.12
CA ILE A 146 1.63 19.97 4.82
C ILE A 146 0.31 19.24 4.53
N SER A 147 -0.72 19.49 5.34
CA SER A 147 -2.05 18.90 5.14
C SER A 147 -2.67 19.30 3.79
N GLY A 148 -2.53 20.57 3.40
CA GLY A 148 -2.96 21.04 2.08
C GLY A 148 -2.21 20.36 0.93
N MET A 149 -0.90 20.12 1.09
CA MET A 149 -0.11 19.39 0.09
C MET A 149 -0.53 17.93 -0.02
N ILE A 150 -0.84 17.28 1.09
CA ILE A 150 -1.36 15.90 1.11
C ILE A 150 -2.66 15.80 0.32
N LEU A 151 -3.60 16.74 0.52
CA LEU A 151 -4.84 16.77 -0.26
C LEU A 151 -4.58 16.91 -1.76
N ASN A 152 -3.62 17.74 -2.17
CA ASN A 152 -3.24 17.89 -3.58
C ASN A 152 -2.64 16.63 -4.21
N ILE A 153 -2.14 15.68 -3.41
CA ILE A 153 -1.60 14.41 -3.90
C ILE A 153 -2.72 13.44 -4.25
N VAL A 154 -3.74 13.34 -3.39
CA VAL A 154 -4.86 12.39 -3.55
C VAL A 154 -5.96 12.88 -4.49
N LEU A 155 -6.11 14.19 -4.67
CA LEU A 155 -7.02 14.81 -5.65
C LEU A 155 -6.44 14.76 -7.08
#